data_AF-A0A939AQ11-F1
#
_entry.id   AF-A0A939AQ11-F1
#
_cell.length_a   1.000
_cell.length_b   1.000
_cell.length_c   1.000
_cell.angle_alpha   90.00
_cell.angle_beta   90.00
_cell.angle_gamma   90.00
#
_symmetry.space_group_name_H-M   'P 1'
#
loop_
_entity.id
_entity.type
_entity.pdbx_description
1 polymer ?
#
loop_
_entity_poly.entity_id
_entity_poly.type
_entity_poly.pdbx_seq_one_letter_code
_entity_poly.pdbx_strand_id
1 'polypeptide(L)'
;MPPAGVHPKRTVRRRRALLEALCKGHSRNAAAAAAGLSKTTLYAWLHDDPLLEPEMRKAEADAERMLVERITEAADNGVWQAAAWLLERKWPEDYGARTRVTGTLDATHAIVGPDGGPVLIQALPARERLAGRIAGVAARLGTGEPAPGPDGSGSG
;
A
#
# COMPACT_ATOMS: atom_id res chain seq x y z
N MET A 1 -35.90 -20.09 -4.25
CA MET A 1 -36.02 -19.64 -2.85
C MET A 1 -34.91 -18.64 -2.58
N PRO A 2 -35.18 -17.39 -2.17
CA PRO A 2 -34.10 -16.49 -1.76
C PRO A 2 -33.60 -16.88 -0.35
N PRO A 3 -32.29 -16.89 -0.08
CA PRO A 3 -31.74 -17.23 1.23
C PRO A 3 -32.11 -16.18 2.29
N ALA A 4 -32.22 -16.65 3.54
CA ALA A 4 -32.70 -15.92 4.69
C ALA A 4 -32.00 -14.55 4.90
N GLY A 5 -32.80 -13.49 5.05
CA GLY A 5 -32.37 -12.23 5.69
C GLY A 5 -32.08 -11.03 4.79
N VAL A 6 -32.34 -11.08 3.48
CA VAL A 6 -32.16 -9.89 2.62
C VAL A 6 -33.36 -8.97 2.74
N HIS A 7 -33.28 -7.95 3.60
CA HIS A 7 -34.31 -6.91 3.69
C HIS A 7 -34.24 -6.05 2.41
N PRO A 8 -35.18 -6.19 1.44
CA PRO A 8 -34.99 -5.69 0.07
C PRO A 8 -34.80 -4.18 0.01
N LYS A 9 -35.54 -3.44 0.86
CA LYS A 9 -35.37 -1.99 1.03
C LYS A 9 -33.99 -1.58 1.55
N ARG A 10 -33.38 -2.40 2.43
CA ARG A 10 -32.03 -2.16 2.99
C ARG A 10 -30.95 -2.40 1.93
N THR A 11 -31.15 -3.39 1.06
CA THR A 11 -30.26 -3.70 -0.07
C THR A 11 -30.24 -2.57 -1.10
N VAL A 12 -31.41 -2.06 -1.50
CA VAL A 12 -31.50 -0.92 -2.44
C VAL A 12 -30.81 0.33 -1.89
N ARG A 13 -31.06 0.69 -0.62
CA ARG A 13 -30.42 1.84 0.02
C ARG A 13 -28.89 1.73 0.01
N ARG A 14 -28.37 0.54 0.32
CA ARG A 14 -26.92 0.28 0.38
C ARG A 14 -26.28 0.27 -1.00
N ARG A 15 -26.91 -0.33 -2.01
CA ARG A 15 -26.45 -0.29 -3.42
C ARG A 15 -26.37 1.16 -3.91
N ARG A 16 -27.39 1.97 -3.64
CA ARG A 16 -27.37 3.40 -3.98
C ARG A 16 -26.22 4.13 -3.29
N ALA A 17 -26.03 3.95 -1.99
CA ALA A 17 -24.94 4.59 -1.24
C ALA A 17 -23.55 4.17 -1.76
N LEU A 18 -23.40 2.90 -2.14
CA LEU A 18 -22.17 2.38 -2.75
C LEU A 18 -21.86 3.09 -4.07
N LEU A 19 -22.82 3.13 -5.00
CA LEU A 19 -22.63 3.76 -6.31
C LEU A 19 -22.42 5.27 -6.20
N GLU A 20 -23.16 5.93 -5.30
CA GLU A 20 -23.01 7.36 -5.05
C GLU A 20 -21.60 7.70 -4.52
N ALA A 21 -21.05 6.89 -3.62
CA ALA A 21 -19.69 7.07 -3.13
C ALA A 21 -18.66 6.84 -4.25
N LEU A 22 -18.85 5.84 -5.11
CA LEU A 22 -17.97 5.63 -6.27
C LEU A 22 -18.00 6.82 -7.22
N CYS A 23 -19.18 7.35 -7.56
CA CYS A 23 -19.32 8.57 -8.38
C CYS A 23 -18.63 9.82 -7.79
N LYS A 24 -18.41 9.84 -6.47
CA LYS A 24 -17.67 10.92 -5.79
C LYS A 24 -16.16 10.69 -5.75
N GLY A 25 -15.66 9.62 -6.35
CA GLY A 25 -14.23 9.30 -6.44
C GLY A 25 -13.69 8.51 -5.25
N HIS A 26 -14.55 7.94 -4.40
CA HIS A 26 -14.08 7.05 -3.34
C HIS A 26 -13.57 5.72 -3.93
N SER A 27 -12.58 5.11 -3.27
CA SER A 27 -12.17 3.74 -3.61
C SER A 27 -13.30 2.74 -3.32
N ARG A 28 -13.30 1.59 -3.99
CA ARG A 28 -14.29 0.51 -3.73
C ARG A 28 -14.42 0.15 -2.25
N ASN A 29 -13.30 0.09 -1.52
CA ASN A 29 -13.31 -0.20 -0.08
C ASN A 29 -13.98 0.92 0.73
N ALA A 30 -13.66 2.18 0.44
CA ALA A 30 -14.27 3.32 1.13
C ALA A 30 -15.77 3.45 0.79
N ALA A 31 -16.14 3.20 -0.47
CA ALA A 31 -17.53 3.19 -0.91
C ALA A 31 -18.34 2.06 -0.25
N ALA A 32 -17.74 0.86 -0.13
CA ALA A 32 -18.36 -0.26 0.60
C ALA A 32 -18.57 0.07 2.08
N ALA A 33 -17.56 0.64 2.73
CA ALA A 33 -17.67 1.09 4.12
C ALA A 33 -18.74 2.17 4.29
N ALA A 34 -18.82 3.15 3.38
CA ALA A 34 -19.87 4.18 3.38
C ALA A 34 -21.28 3.60 3.20
N ALA A 35 -21.41 2.50 2.44
CA ALA A 35 -22.66 1.74 2.33
C ALA A 35 -22.92 0.80 3.53
N GLY A 36 -22.01 0.73 4.50
CA GLY A 36 -22.10 -0.19 5.64
C GLY A 36 -22.00 -1.66 5.21
N LEU A 37 -21.16 -1.95 4.22
CA LEU A 37 -20.85 -3.28 3.70
C LEU A 37 -19.45 -3.70 4.12
N SER A 38 -19.29 -4.97 4.50
CA SER A 38 -17.96 -5.58 4.59
C SER A 38 -17.46 -5.94 3.19
N LYS A 39 -16.14 -6.11 3.05
CA LYS A 39 -15.52 -6.60 1.81
C LYS A 39 -16.13 -7.93 1.36
N THR A 40 -16.34 -8.87 2.28
CA THR A 40 -16.96 -10.18 2.00
C THR A 40 -18.38 -10.02 1.48
N THR A 41 -19.18 -9.12 2.06
CA THR A 41 -20.55 -8.86 1.61
C THR A 41 -20.58 -8.25 0.21
N LEU A 42 -19.67 -7.32 -0.10
CA LEU A 42 -19.58 -6.76 -1.44
C LEU A 42 -19.25 -7.83 -2.49
N TYR A 43 -18.31 -8.73 -2.22
CA TYR A 43 -18.00 -9.82 -3.17
C TYR A 43 -19.15 -10.82 -3.32
N ALA A 44 -19.86 -11.14 -2.25
CA ALA A 44 -21.08 -11.94 -2.37
C ALA A 44 -22.11 -11.26 -3.28
N TRP A 45 -22.28 -9.93 -3.16
CA TRP A 45 -23.17 -9.19 -4.06
C TRP A 45 -22.70 -9.18 -5.50
N LEU A 46 -21.39 -9.05 -5.76
CA LEU A 46 -20.84 -9.10 -7.12
C LEU A 46 -20.98 -10.49 -7.74
N HIS A 47 -20.93 -11.54 -6.93
CA HIS A 47 -21.20 -12.91 -7.37
C HIS A 47 -22.69 -13.13 -7.68
N ASP A 48 -23.58 -12.65 -6.80
CA ASP A 48 -25.01 -12.89 -6.90
C ASP A 48 -25.73 -11.95 -7.90
N ASP A 49 -25.18 -10.75 -8.13
CA ASP A 49 -25.67 -9.75 -9.08
C ASP A 49 -24.54 -9.34 -10.06
N PRO A 50 -24.43 -10.04 -11.20
CA PRO A 50 -23.43 -9.72 -12.23
C PRO A 50 -23.57 -8.32 -12.84
N LEU A 51 -24.73 -7.66 -12.70
CA LEU A 51 -24.93 -6.29 -13.20
C LEU A 51 -24.33 -5.23 -12.28
N LEU A 52 -23.98 -5.57 -11.03
CA LEU A 52 -23.40 -4.62 -10.10
C LEU A 52 -21.98 -4.18 -10.51
N GLU A 53 -21.14 -5.09 -11.02
CA GLU A 53 -19.77 -4.74 -11.47
C GLU A 53 -19.78 -3.68 -12.59
N PRO A 54 -20.55 -3.81 -13.70
CA PRO A 54 -20.59 -2.77 -14.72
C PRO A 54 -21.18 -1.45 -14.22
N GLU A 55 -22.15 -1.48 -13.30
CA GLU A 55 -22.65 -0.25 -12.66
C GLU A 55 -21.57 0.44 -11.83
N MET A 56 -20.80 -0.32 -11.04
CA MET A 56 -19.68 0.21 -10.26
C MET A 56 -18.61 0.80 -11.16
N ARG A 57 -18.23 0.11 -12.25
CA ARG A 57 -17.26 0.63 -13.21
C ARG A 57 -17.74 1.90 -13.91
N LYS A 58 -19.02 1.98 -14.24
CA LYS A 58 -19.60 3.20 -14.78
C LYS A 58 -19.49 4.36 -13.78
N ALA A 59 -19.83 4.12 -12.51
CA ALA A 59 -19.71 5.12 -11.46
C ALA A 59 -18.26 5.60 -11.26
N GLU A 60 -17.29 4.68 -11.33
CA GLU A 60 -15.85 4.99 -11.28
C GLU A 60 -15.41 5.83 -12.48
N ALA A 61 -15.86 5.50 -13.69
CA ALA A 61 -15.57 6.28 -14.89
C ALA A 61 -16.20 7.69 -14.85
N ASP A 62 -17.43 7.80 -14.33
CA ASP A 62 -18.09 9.09 -14.12
C ASP A 62 -17.31 9.97 -13.13
N ALA A 63 -16.77 9.36 -12.06
CA ALA A 63 -15.93 10.05 -11.09
C ALA A 63 -14.61 10.53 -11.71
N GLU A 64 -13.94 9.68 -12.49
CA GLU A 64 -12.72 10.04 -13.20
C GLU A 64 -12.97 11.23 -14.14
N ARG A 65 -14.03 11.18 -14.95
CA ARG A 65 -14.44 12.30 -15.82
C ARG A 65 -14.62 13.60 -15.01
N MET A 66 -15.40 13.54 -13.92
CA MET A 66 -15.65 14.72 -13.07
C MET A 66 -14.38 15.28 -12.43
N LEU A 67 -13.45 14.41 -12.02
CA LEU A 67 -12.17 14.84 -11.45
C LEU A 67 -11.29 15.51 -12.49
N VAL A 68 -11.22 14.96 -13.71
CA VAL A 68 -10.49 15.58 -14.82
C VAL A 68 -11.11 16.95 -15.16
N GLU A 69 -12.44 17.04 -15.26
CA GLU A 69 -13.15 18.31 -15.51
C GLU A 69 -12.80 19.38 -14.46
N ARG A 70 -12.79 19.01 -13.18
CA ARG A 70 -12.41 19.93 -12.09
C ARG A 70 -10.96 20.41 -12.19
N ILE A 71 -10.04 19.53 -12.60
CA ILE A 71 -8.63 19.88 -12.75
C ILE A 71 -8.45 20.82 -13.95
N THR A 72 -9.14 20.55 -15.07
CA THR A 72 -9.13 21.45 -16.23
C THR A 72 -9.75 22.81 -15.89
N GLU A 73 -10.87 22.84 -15.17
CA GLU A 73 -11.49 24.09 -14.72
C GLU A 73 -10.57 24.88 -13.78
N ALA A 74 -9.85 24.22 -12.86
CA ALA A 74 -8.86 24.89 -12.02
C ALA A 74 -7.72 25.51 -12.84
N ALA A 75 -7.27 24.83 -13.90
CA ALA A 75 -6.27 25.36 -14.81
C ALA A 75 -6.78 26.60 -15.56
N ASP A 76 -8.00 26.55 -16.10
CA ASP A 76 -8.64 27.67 -16.80
C ASP A 76 -8.83 28.89 -15.87
N ASN A 77 -9.05 28.65 -14.58
CA ASN A 77 -9.20 29.69 -13.56
C ASN A 77 -7.87 30.17 -12.95
N GLY A 78 -6.73 29.90 -13.60
CA GLY A 78 -5.43 30.48 -13.26
C GLY A 78 -4.54 29.63 -12.37
N VAL A 79 -4.95 28.42 -11.97
CA VAL A 79 -4.09 27.44 -11.28
C VAL A 79 -3.33 26.64 -12.33
N TRP A 80 -2.37 27.27 -13.00
CA TRP A 80 -1.63 26.64 -14.11
C TRP A 80 -0.94 25.31 -13.73
N GLN A 81 -0.59 25.11 -12.45
CA GLN A 81 -0.03 23.85 -11.95
C GLN A 81 -0.98 22.66 -12.17
N ALA A 82 -2.30 22.89 -12.22
CA ALA A 82 -3.29 21.86 -12.52
C ALA A 82 -3.11 21.31 -13.96
N ALA A 83 -2.88 22.19 -14.94
CA ALA A 83 -2.56 21.78 -16.31
C ALA A 83 -1.19 21.10 -16.38
N ALA A 84 -0.17 21.64 -15.70
CA ALA A 84 1.15 21.02 -15.63
C ALA A 84 1.09 19.58 -15.07
N TRP A 85 0.34 19.37 -13.99
CA TRP A 85 0.11 18.06 -13.39
C TRP A 85 -0.54 17.06 -14.36
N LEU A 86 -1.51 17.50 -15.18
CA LEU A 86 -2.12 16.64 -16.21
C LEU A 86 -1.10 16.27 -17.30
N LEU A 87 -0.29 17.22 -17.76
CA LEU A 87 0.75 16.97 -18.76
C LEU A 87 1.77 15.95 -18.28
N GLU A 88 2.29 16.14 -17.06
CA GLU A 88 3.26 15.24 -16.42
C GLU A 88 2.76 13.80 -16.32
N ARG A 89 1.45 13.60 -16.09
CA ARG A 89 0.86 12.27 -15.93
C ARG A 89 0.40 11.62 -17.23
N LYS A 90 -0.05 12.41 -18.20
CA LYS A 90 -0.51 11.90 -19.49
C LYS A 90 0.65 11.57 -20.43
N TRP A 91 1.72 12.35 -20.34
CA TRP A 91 2.90 12.25 -21.19
C TRP A 91 4.19 12.33 -20.35
N PRO A 92 4.46 11.33 -19.49
CA PRO A 92 5.57 11.36 -18.56
C PRO A 92 6.96 11.41 -19.23
N GLU A 93 7.12 10.87 -20.44
CA GLU A 93 8.39 10.94 -21.19
C GLU A 93 8.75 12.37 -21.65
N ASP A 94 7.72 13.13 -22.03
CA ASP A 94 7.88 14.48 -22.58
C ASP A 94 7.89 15.54 -21.48
N TYR A 95 7.02 15.38 -20.47
CA TYR A 95 6.76 16.40 -19.44
C TYR A 95 7.11 15.96 -18.02
N GLY A 96 7.45 14.70 -17.80
CA GLY A 96 7.77 14.20 -16.46
C GLY A 96 9.00 14.89 -15.86
N ALA A 97 9.01 14.99 -14.52
CA ALA A 97 10.12 15.57 -13.79
C ALA A 97 11.43 14.81 -14.08
N ARG A 98 12.32 15.42 -14.88
CA ARG A 98 13.65 14.90 -15.11
C ARG A 98 14.53 15.25 -13.91
N THR A 99 14.80 14.27 -13.06
CA THR A 99 15.89 14.40 -12.08
C THR A 99 17.21 14.42 -12.84
N ARG A 100 17.70 15.61 -13.16
CA ARG A 100 19.03 15.78 -13.72
C ARG A 100 20.02 15.57 -12.59
N VAL A 101 20.53 14.35 -12.45
CA VAL A 101 21.73 14.09 -11.66
C VAL A 101 22.89 14.78 -12.36
N THR A 102 23.06 16.08 -12.12
CA THR A 102 24.23 16.83 -12.57
C THR A 102 25.34 16.55 -11.58
N GLY A 103 25.88 15.32 -11.64
CA GLY A 103 27.15 15.02 -11.02
C GLY A 103 28.24 15.43 -11.99
N THR A 104 28.90 16.56 -11.74
CA THR A 104 30.35 16.53 -11.93
C THR A 104 30.81 15.37 -11.06
N LEU A 105 31.47 14.38 -11.64
CA LEU A 105 32.18 13.36 -10.85
C LEU A 105 33.37 14.05 -10.15
N ASP A 106 33.10 14.99 -9.26
CA ASP A 106 34.00 15.25 -8.15
C ASP A 106 33.81 14.06 -7.23
N ALA A 107 34.89 13.32 -7.05
CA ALA A 107 34.99 12.06 -6.32
C ALA A 107 34.73 12.22 -4.80
N THR A 108 33.66 12.90 -4.39
CA THR A 108 33.44 13.29 -2.98
C THR A 108 32.10 12.85 -2.40
N HIS A 109 31.11 12.45 -3.21
CA HIS A 109 29.91 11.80 -2.66
C HIS A 109 30.09 10.28 -2.63
N ALA A 110 30.90 9.82 -1.68
CA ALA A 110 31.00 8.41 -1.34
C ALA A 110 29.62 7.91 -0.90
N ILE A 111 29.20 6.73 -1.37
CA ILE A 111 28.17 5.96 -0.66
C ILE A 111 28.85 5.45 0.61
N VAL A 112 28.55 6.13 1.71
CA VAL A 112 29.17 5.90 3.01
C VAL A 112 28.39 4.78 3.71
N GLY A 113 29.09 3.72 4.07
CA GLY A 113 28.57 2.67 4.95
C GLY A 113 28.25 3.21 6.34
N PRO A 114 27.64 2.39 7.21
CA PRO A 114 27.15 2.82 8.54
C PRO A 114 28.20 3.54 9.40
N ASP A 115 29.49 3.23 9.20
CA ASP A 115 30.61 3.72 10.02
C ASP A 115 31.49 4.77 9.31
N GLY A 116 31.04 5.39 8.23
CA GLY A 116 31.88 6.39 7.54
C GLY A 116 32.81 5.81 6.46
N GLY A 117 32.94 4.47 6.37
CA GLY A 117 33.77 3.79 5.37
C GLY A 117 33.04 3.53 4.04
N PRO A 118 33.74 3.16 2.96
CA PRO A 118 33.10 2.79 1.70
C PRO A 118 32.23 1.54 1.87
N VAL A 119 31.08 1.48 1.18
CA VAL A 119 30.26 0.26 1.13
C VAL A 119 31.03 -0.83 0.36
N LEU A 120 31.53 -1.82 1.09
CA LEU A 120 32.14 -3.02 0.51
C LEU A 120 31.07 -4.09 0.27
N ILE A 121 30.69 -4.30 -0.99
CA ILE A 121 29.82 -5.42 -1.36
C ILE A 121 30.65 -6.71 -1.36
N GLN A 122 30.65 -7.43 -0.23
CA GLN A 122 31.22 -8.78 -0.19
C GLN A 122 30.26 -9.78 -0.84
N ALA A 123 30.52 -10.12 -2.10
CA ALA A 123 29.79 -11.16 -2.82
C ALA A 123 30.24 -12.57 -2.37
N LEU A 124 29.86 -12.98 -1.16
CA LEU A 124 30.05 -14.38 -0.73
C LEU A 124 28.98 -15.29 -1.36
N PRO A 125 29.33 -16.50 -1.81
CA PRO A 125 28.37 -17.50 -2.27
C PRO A 125 27.25 -17.73 -1.25
N ALA A 126 26.00 -17.86 -1.71
CA ALA A 126 24.82 -17.92 -0.84
C ALA A 126 24.89 -19.02 0.24
N ARG A 127 25.55 -20.15 -0.05
CA ARG A 127 25.75 -21.26 0.89
C ARG A 127 26.52 -20.85 2.15
N GLU A 128 27.52 -19.98 2.00
CA GLU A 128 28.38 -19.54 3.12
C GLU A 128 27.65 -18.53 4.00
N ARG A 129 26.80 -17.67 3.40
CA ARG A 129 25.94 -16.75 4.15
C ARG A 129 24.91 -17.47 5.01
N LEU A 130 24.38 -18.61 4.54
CA LEU A 130 23.41 -19.41 5.30
C LEU A 130 24.08 -20.12 6.48
N ALA A 131 25.26 -20.72 6.27
CA ALA A 131 26.00 -21.41 7.32
C ALA A 131 26.34 -20.47 8.50
N GLY A 132 26.81 -19.25 8.24
CA GLY A 132 27.12 -18.27 9.30
C GLY A 132 25.88 -17.83 10.11
N ARG A 133 24.73 -17.67 9.45
CA ARG A 133 23.47 -17.30 10.14
C ARG A 133 22.96 -18.42 11.03
N ILE A 134 23.07 -19.68 10.59
CA ILE A 134 22.66 -20.85 11.39
C ILE A 134 23.57 -21.00 12.62
N ALA A 135 24.90 -20.86 12.45
CA ALA A 135 25.85 -20.92 13.57
C ALA A 135 25.59 -19.84 14.62
N GLY A 136 25.31 -18.60 14.20
CA GLY A 136 24.99 -17.50 15.12
C GLY A 136 23.65 -17.64 15.84
N VAL A 137 22.69 -18.40 15.30
CA VAL A 137 21.44 -18.73 16.01
C VAL A 137 21.67 -19.85 17.03
N ALA A 138 22.44 -20.89 16.67
CA ALA A 138 22.79 -21.98 17.58
C ALA A 138 23.55 -21.50 18.83
N ALA A 139 24.49 -20.56 18.67
CA ALA A 139 25.24 -19.99 19.79
C ALA A 139 24.37 -19.24 20.82
N ARG A 140 23.28 -18.61 20.35
CA ARG A 140 22.32 -17.90 21.23
C ARG A 140 21.39 -18.82 21.98
N LEU A 141 21.19 -20.04 21.48
CA LEU A 141 20.35 -21.05 22.12
C LEU A 141 21.13 -21.93 23.13
N GLY A 142 22.47 -21.85 23.14
CA GLY A 142 23.34 -22.69 23.97
C GLY A 142 23.85 -22.08 25.29
N THR A 143 23.43 -20.86 25.66
CA THR A 143 23.83 -20.22 26.93
C THR A 143 22.67 -20.23 27.93
N GLY A 144 22.35 -21.43 28.43
CA GLY A 144 21.60 -21.61 29.67
C GLY A 144 22.56 -22.18 30.71
N GLU A 145 23.05 -21.33 31.60
CA GLU A 145 23.95 -21.72 32.70
C GLU A 145 23.16 -22.50 33.78
N PRO A 146 23.62 -23.67 34.26
CA PRO A 146 22.92 -24.39 35.31
C PRO A 146 23.08 -23.65 36.66
N ALA A 147 21.97 -23.48 37.37
CA ALA A 147 21.91 -22.77 38.64
C ALA A 147 22.88 -23.36 39.70
N PRO A 148 23.60 -22.53 40.48
CA PRO A 148 24.38 -23.02 41.61
C PRO A 148 23.47 -23.58 42.70
N GLY A 149 23.86 -24.74 43.25
CA GLY A 149 23.10 -25.51 44.24
C GLY A 149 22.94 -24.80 45.59
N PRO A 150 22.08 -25.32 46.49
CA PRO A 150 21.73 -24.63 47.72
C PRO A 150 22.89 -24.65 48.71
N ASP A 151 23.41 -23.46 49.03
CA ASP A 151 24.35 -23.23 50.12
C ASP A 151 23.66 -23.53 51.46
N GLY A 152 24.16 -24.55 52.16
CA GLY A 152 23.76 -24.89 53.50
C GLY A 152 24.30 -23.89 54.53
N SER A 153 23.43 -23.42 55.42
CA SER A 153 23.83 -22.80 56.70
C SER A 153 22.69 -22.87 57.72
N GLY A 154 23.02 -23.42 58.90
CA GLY A 154 22.27 -23.30 60.17
C GLY A 154 21.69 -24.63 60.68
N SER A 155 22.34 -25.34 61.60
CA SER A 155 22.42 -25.12 63.06
C SER A 155 21.52 -26.11 63.80
N GLY A 156 22.09 -26.86 64.75
CA GLY A 156 21.36 -27.73 65.70
C GLY A 156 22.00 -29.10 65.86
#